data_AF-A0A836FTE2-F1
#
_entry.id   AF-A0A836FTE2-F1
#
_cell.length_a   1.000
_cell.length_b   1.000
_cell.length_c   1.000
_cell.angle_alpha   90.00
_cell.angle_beta   90.00
_cell.angle_gamma   90.00
#
_symmetry.space_group_name_H-M   'P 1'
#
loop_
_entity.id
_entity.type
_entity.pdbx_description
1 polymer ?
#
loop_
_entity_poly.entity_id
_entity_poly.type
_entity_poly.pdbx_seq_one_letter_code
_entity_poly.pdbx_strand_id
1 'polypeptide(L)'
;MATKTAYHFVHGGKTRFQTLPNCRPVQIWMLATHGTRCPSIQEIDKIVSLTELKEQILQNHEERKEGHMCNRDLDNLRRWRPDEYLFRTTEAHNSMTSFMEGLFGSTTAVLPEESSLNDTFLTAYKTCGVWKNEENEGSFENMERSRFDAGPEFQNLLRNVSRRIGFLYNISADRIDAMYDACRYQKAWSVTELSPWCAVFSKEELRILEYREDLDYYYKAGYGRDINTRLGCPLLHDMMRHFWNVARDEMSGEPAGIFYFSDIISLQNLLTTMGINEDQTRLTAYNYKEMARRQWRTSIISSFAANLIAVFYKCHDVKDRNKVIFYLGEKPIRYDGCQVGLCDWELLKSKFGEVASNCKLDICWKTNAATFSFPNSIAILLVCFIVLVRLGYQQL
;
A
#
# COMPACT_ATOMS: atom_id res chain seq x y z
N MET A 1 10.91 7.70 -2.92
CA MET A 1 9.77 8.64 -2.79
C MET A 1 8.52 7.90 -2.28
N ALA A 2 8.70 6.76 -1.61
CA ALA A 2 7.62 5.94 -1.07
C ALA A 2 6.51 5.64 -2.10
N THR A 3 5.24 5.56 -1.68
CA THR A 3 4.11 5.14 -2.54
C THR A 3 3.88 6.03 -3.76
N LYS A 4 4.30 7.29 -3.70
CA LYS A 4 4.18 8.28 -4.79
C LYS A 4 5.37 8.24 -5.78
N THR A 5 6.16 7.17 -5.76
CA THR A 5 7.21 6.95 -6.77
C THR A 5 6.56 6.69 -8.12
N ALA A 6 7.02 7.35 -9.19
CA ALA A 6 6.57 7.01 -10.55
C ALA A 6 7.04 5.62 -10.96
N TYR A 7 6.14 4.85 -11.56
CA TYR A 7 6.41 3.49 -12.05
C TYR A 7 7.64 3.42 -12.97
N HIS A 8 7.90 4.50 -13.74
CA HIS A 8 9.08 4.64 -14.59
C HIS A 8 10.39 4.28 -13.89
N PHE A 9 10.57 4.73 -12.65
CA PHE A 9 11.78 4.46 -11.87
C PHE A 9 11.81 3.06 -11.27
N VAL A 10 10.67 2.39 -11.15
CA VAL A 10 10.56 1.01 -10.66
C VAL A 10 10.87 0.03 -11.77
N HIS A 11 10.22 0.14 -12.93
CA HIS A 11 10.47 -0.76 -14.08
C HIS A 11 11.85 -0.50 -14.71
N GLY A 12 12.31 0.75 -14.73
CA GLY A 12 13.67 1.12 -15.14
C GLY A 12 13.92 1.05 -16.66
N GLY A 13 12.87 1.23 -17.47
CA GLY A 13 12.91 1.29 -18.93
C GLY A 13 13.16 -0.05 -19.63
N LYS A 14 13.15 -1.17 -18.89
CA LYS A 14 13.45 -2.49 -19.43
C LYS A 14 12.48 -3.52 -18.86
N THR A 15 11.66 -4.09 -19.73
CA THR A 15 10.90 -5.30 -19.43
C THR A 15 11.86 -6.43 -19.11
N ARG A 16 11.69 -7.07 -17.95
CA ARG A 16 12.52 -8.19 -17.48
C ARG A 16 11.78 -9.53 -17.56
N PHE A 17 10.79 -9.60 -18.46
CA PHE A 17 10.12 -10.85 -18.78
C PHE A 17 11.14 -11.82 -19.38
N GLN A 18 11.18 -13.03 -18.84
CA GLN A 18 12.12 -14.04 -19.25
C GLN A 18 11.51 -14.86 -20.38
N THR A 19 12.23 -15.00 -21.49
CA THR A 19 11.92 -16.03 -22.48
C THR A 19 12.37 -17.37 -21.91
N LEU A 20 11.41 -18.29 -21.73
CA LEU A 20 11.67 -19.61 -21.17
C LEU A 20 11.70 -20.64 -22.29
N PRO A 21 12.86 -21.22 -22.64
CA PRO A 21 12.91 -22.30 -23.61
C PRO A 21 12.02 -23.46 -23.17
N ASN A 22 11.32 -24.08 -24.12
CA ASN A 22 10.45 -25.24 -23.89
C ASN A 22 9.26 -25.00 -22.97
N CYS A 23 8.93 -23.74 -22.64
CA CYS A 23 7.77 -23.37 -21.86
C CYS A 23 6.88 -22.40 -22.64
N ARG A 24 5.58 -22.65 -22.63
CA ARG A 24 4.58 -21.76 -23.22
C ARG A 24 3.74 -21.11 -22.11
N PRO A 25 3.61 -19.78 -22.08
CA PRO A 25 2.66 -19.13 -21.18
C PRO A 25 1.23 -19.48 -21.62
N VAL A 26 0.39 -19.86 -20.67
CA VAL A 26 -1.00 -20.28 -20.92
C VAL A 26 -2.03 -19.45 -20.18
N GLN A 27 -1.65 -18.81 -19.06
CA GLN A 27 -2.51 -17.88 -18.34
C GLN A 27 -1.69 -16.78 -17.68
N ILE A 28 -2.23 -15.56 -17.68
CA ILE A 28 -1.72 -14.43 -16.91
C ILE A 28 -2.77 -13.98 -15.91
N TRP A 29 -2.37 -13.79 -14.66
CA TRP A 29 -3.17 -13.19 -13.59
C TRP A 29 -2.45 -11.94 -13.10
N MET A 30 -3.17 -10.83 -12.94
CA MET A 30 -2.59 -9.56 -12.54
C MET A 30 -3.46 -8.84 -11.52
N LEU A 31 -2.82 -8.27 -10.51
CA LEU A 31 -3.39 -7.22 -9.68
C LEU A 31 -2.55 -5.96 -9.84
N ALA A 32 -3.17 -4.86 -10.26
CA ALA A 32 -2.53 -3.56 -10.40
C ALA A 32 -3.20 -2.51 -9.52
N THR A 33 -2.42 -1.53 -9.06
CA THR A 33 -2.95 -0.36 -8.37
C THR A 33 -3.27 0.75 -9.37
N HIS A 34 -3.95 1.79 -8.90
CA HIS A 34 -4.11 3.01 -9.69
C HIS A 34 -2.76 3.55 -10.22
N GLY A 35 -2.82 4.18 -11.40
CA GLY A 35 -1.69 4.87 -12.00
C GLY A 35 -1.26 6.13 -11.24
N THR A 36 -0.39 6.94 -11.85
CA THR A 36 -0.08 8.28 -11.32
C THR A 36 -1.37 9.08 -11.28
N ARG A 37 -1.73 9.54 -10.09
CA ARG A 37 -3.02 10.17 -9.81
C ARG A 37 -2.86 11.57 -9.22
N CYS A 38 -3.96 12.29 -9.18
CA CYS A 38 -4.05 13.54 -8.45
C CYS A 38 -3.96 13.33 -6.93
N PRO A 39 -3.46 14.31 -6.16
CA PRO A 39 -3.55 14.29 -4.71
C PRO A 39 -5.02 14.32 -4.27
N SER A 40 -5.29 13.79 -3.08
CA SER A 40 -6.60 13.91 -2.45
C SER A 40 -6.90 15.36 -2.06
N ILE A 41 -8.17 15.70 -1.82
CA ILE A 41 -8.58 17.06 -1.39
C ILE A 41 -7.76 17.55 -0.19
N GLN A 42 -7.54 16.68 0.80
CA GLN A 42 -6.74 17.02 1.97
C GLN A 42 -5.26 17.28 1.64
N GLU A 43 -4.67 16.50 0.74
CA GLU A 43 -3.29 16.72 0.27
C GLU A 43 -3.20 18.00 -0.58
N ILE A 44 -4.23 18.32 -1.36
CA ILE A 44 -4.33 19.56 -2.16
C ILE A 44 -4.32 20.76 -1.24
N ASP A 45 -5.17 20.79 -0.21
CA ASP A 45 -5.23 21.92 0.73
C ASP A 45 -3.86 22.17 1.38
N LYS A 46 -3.15 21.07 1.74
CA LYS A 46 -1.77 21.14 2.25
C LYS A 46 -0.80 21.69 1.20
N ILE A 47 -0.85 21.25 -0.05
CA ILE A 47 0.03 21.73 -1.12
C ILE A 47 -0.26 23.20 -1.46
N VAL A 48 -1.53 23.61 -1.50
CA VAL A 48 -1.93 25.01 -1.76
C VAL A 48 -1.39 25.94 -0.67
N SER A 49 -1.38 25.49 0.60
CA SER A 49 -0.80 26.23 1.72
C SER A 49 0.71 26.52 1.55
N LEU A 50 1.40 25.79 0.67
CA LEU A 50 2.81 26.06 0.37
C LEU A 50 3.01 27.40 -0.33
N THR A 51 1.97 28.02 -0.89
CA THR A 51 2.07 29.36 -1.49
C THR A 51 2.54 30.38 -0.47
N GLU A 52 1.96 30.38 0.74
CA GLU A 52 2.39 31.28 1.82
C GLU A 52 3.79 30.93 2.32
N LEU A 53 4.08 29.63 2.44
CA LEU A 53 5.41 29.16 2.87
C LEU A 53 6.49 29.57 1.87
N LYS A 54 6.21 29.47 0.57
CA LYS A 54 7.10 29.88 -0.52
C LYS A 54 7.49 31.35 -0.38
N GLU A 55 6.52 32.24 -0.16
CA GLU A 55 6.81 33.67 0.04
C GLU A 55 7.67 33.91 1.29
N GLN A 56 7.40 33.22 2.39
CA GLN A 56 8.24 33.29 3.60
C GLN A 56 9.66 32.81 3.34
N ILE A 57 9.84 31.72 2.58
CA ILE A 57 11.17 31.20 2.19
C ILE A 57 11.92 32.25 1.38
N LEU A 58 11.28 32.85 0.38
CA LEU A 58 11.90 33.88 -0.46
C LEU A 58 12.31 35.10 0.38
N GLN A 59 11.43 35.58 1.25
CA GLN A 59 11.73 36.67 2.17
C GLN A 59 12.93 36.38 3.08
N ASN A 60 12.99 35.17 3.66
CA ASN A 60 14.09 34.76 4.53
C ASN A 60 15.45 34.77 3.81
N HIS A 61 15.50 34.48 2.51
CA HIS A 61 16.73 34.49 1.71
C HIS A 61 17.07 35.88 1.17
N GLU A 62 16.07 36.64 0.72
CA GLU A 62 16.28 37.91 0.02
C GLU A 62 16.48 39.07 0.98
N GLU A 63 15.67 39.15 2.03
CA GLU A 63 15.67 40.26 2.98
C GLU A 63 16.51 39.92 4.21
N ARG A 64 16.24 38.77 4.83
CA ARG A 64 16.84 38.42 6.13
C ARG A 64 18.22 37.78 6.01
N LYS A 65 18.58 37.25 4.83
CA LYS A 65 19.85 36.55 4.58
C LYS A 65 20.08 35.33 5.49
N GLU A 66 19.01 34.68 5.94
CA GLU A 66 19.06 33.57 6.91
C GLU A 66 19.02 32.17 6.26
N GLY A 67 18.73 32.08 4.96
CA GLY A 67 18.61 30.82 4.23
C GLY A 67 19.89 30.36 3.51
N HIS A 68 19.89 29.09 3.09
CA HIS A 68 21.05 28.43 2.48
C HIS A 68 20.74 27.73 1.14
N MET A 69 19.57 27.94 0.55
CA MET A 69 19.24 27.41 -0.78
C MET A 69 20.04 28.12 -1.88
N CYS A 70 20.35 27.41 -2.98
CA CYS A 70 21.05 28.02 -4.10
C CYS A 70 20.11 28.90 -4.94
N ASN A 71 20.65 29.91 -5.62
CA ASN A 71 19.85 30.87 -6.40
C ASN A 71 18.97 30.20 -7.46
N ARG A 72 19.46 29.14 -8.11
CA ARG A 72 18.68 28.40 -9.11
C ARG A 72 17.43 27.75 -8.51
N ASP A 73 17.54 27.20 -7.30
CA ASP A 73 16.39 26.56 -6.64
C ASP A 73 15.39 27.63 -6.15
N LEU A 74 15.89 28.79 -5.69
CA LEU A 74 15.05 29.94 -5.36
C LEU A 74 14.32 30.49 -6.60
N ASP A 75 14.99 30.58 -7.74
CA ASP A 75 14.35 30.98 -9.02
C ASP A 75 13.26 29.99 -9.43
N ASN A 76 13.50 28.69 -9.27
CA ASN A 76 12.50 27.68 -9.55
C ASN A 76 11.32 27.77 -8.57
N LEU A 77 11.57 28.03 -7.29
CA LEU A 77 10.51 28.31 -6.31
C LEU A 77 9.70 29.54 -6.71
N ARG A 78 10.32 30.66 -7.12
CA ARG A 78 9.59 31.87 -7.56
C ARG A 78 8.61 31.59 -8.70
N ARG A 79 8.98 30.71 -9.62
CA ARG A 79 8.15 30.33 -10.79
C ARG A 79 7.09 29.29 -10.49
N TRP A 80 7.19 28.58 -9.37
CA TRP A 80 6.24 27.53 -9.00
C TRP A 80 4.84 28.11 -8.77
N ARG A 81 3.82 27.44 -9.32
CA ARG A 81 2.40 27.76 -9.12
C ARG A 81 1.61 26.51 -8.76
N PRO A 82 0.66 26.60 -7.81
CA PRO A 82 -0.21 25.48 -7.43
C PRO A 82 -1.29 25.17 -8.48
N ASP A 83 -1.49 26.04 -9.48
CA ASP A 83 -2.56 25.93 -10.48
C ASP A 83 -2.33 24.80 -11.51
N GLU A 84 -1.15 24.16 -11.51
CA GLU A 84 -0.80 23.03 -12.37
C GLU A 84 -1.47 21.70 -11.96
N TYR A 85 -2.21 21.68 -10.85
CA TYR A 85 -2.90 20.51 -10.30
C TYR A 85 -4.39 20.54 -10.72
N LEU A 86 -4.74 20.11 -11.94
CA LEU A 86 -6.14 20.05 -12.42
C LEU A 86 -6.85 18.73 -12.02
N PHE A 87 -8.13 18.80 -11.63
CA PHE A 87 -8.85 17.72 -10.92
C PHE A 87 -9.90 16.97 -11.76
N ARG A 88 -9.88 15.62 -11.69
CA ARG A 88 -11.05 14.72 -11.50
C ARG A 88 -10.63 13.24 -11.41
N THR A 89 -11.58 12.44 -10.90
CA THR A 89 -11.91 11.02 -11.14
C THR A 89 -11.37 9.88 -10.23
N THR A 90 -12.18 8.81 -10.15
CA THR A 90 -12.12 7.56 -9.39
C THR A 90 -10.94 6.68 -9.84
N GLU A 91 -10.07 6.34 -8.90
CA GLU A 91 -8.64 6.19 -9.20
C GLU A 91 -8.26 4.89 -9.93
N ALA A 92 -8.90 3.77 -9.59
CA ALA A 92 -8.59 2.48 -10.23
C ALA A 92 -9.34 2.27 -11.55
N HIS A 93 -10.58 2.77 -11.66
CA HIS A 93 -11.42 2.56 -12.85
C HIS A 93 -10.79 3.18 -14.11
N ASN A 94 -10.29 4.42 -14.02
CA ASN A 94 -9.58 5.04 -15.14
C ASN A 94 -8.31 4.28 -15.54
N SER A 95 -7.62 3.70 -14.54
CA SER A 95 -6.40 2.93 -14.77
C SER A 95 -6.72 1.66 -15.56
N MET A 96 -7.81 0.97 -15.22
CA MET A 96 -8.35 -0.15 -15.99
C MET A 96 -8.71 0.27 -17.42
N THR A 97 -9.45 1.35 -17.60
CA THR A 97 -9.84 1.86 -18.92
C THR A 97 -8.62 2.21 -19.78
N SER A 98 -7.61 2.85 -19.19
CA SER A 98 -6.36 3.19 -19.89
C SER A 98 -5.54 1.95 -20.24
N PHE A 99 -5.53 0.94 -19.36
CA PHE A 99 -4.88 -0.35 -19.62
C PHE A 99 -5.56 -1.09 -20.78
N MET A 100 -6.90 -1.14 -20.79
CA MET A 100 -7.67 -1.75 -21.88
C MET A 100 -7.43 -1.05 -23.22
N GLU A 101 -7.44 0.29 -23.23
CA GLU A 101 -7.11 1.07 -24.43
C GLU A 101 -5.70 0.75 -24.93
N GLY A 102 -4.70 0.71 -24.03
CA GLY A 102 -3.33 0.39 -24.40
C GLY A 102 -3.14 -1.04 -24.91
N LEU A 103 -3.87 -2.01 -24.35
CA LEU A 103 -3.72 -3.43 -24.69
C LEU A 103 -4.52 -3.84 -25.94
N PHE A 104 -5.74 -3.34 -26.08
CA PHE A 104 -6.70 -3.75 -27.11
C PHE A 104 -6.99 -2.67 -28.16
N GLY A 105 -6.52 -1.43 -27.97
CA GLY A 105 -6.91 -0.28 -28.78
C GLY A 105 -8.39 0.10 -28.60
N SER A 106 -9.01 -0.33 -27.50
CA SER A 106 -10.40 -0.03 -27.18
C SER A 106 -10.69 -0.12 -25.68
N THR A 107 -11.34 0.90 -25.16
CA THR A 107 -11.87 0.96 -23.78
C THR A 107 -13.07 0.02 -23.53
N THR A 108 -13.64 -0.60 -24.57
CA THR A 108 -14.83 -1.46 -24.46
C THR A 108 -14.60 -2.86 -25.03
N ALA A 109 -13.33 -3.25 -25.24
CA ALA A 109 -12.99 -4.57 -25.76
C ALA A 109 -13.51 -5.73 -24.89
N VAL A 110 -13.62 -5.49 -23.57
CA VAL A 110 -14.14 -6.44 -22.58
C VAL A 110 -15.03 -5.66 -21.61
N LEU A 111 -16.23 -6.15 -21.33
CA LEU A 111 -17.09 -5.52 -20.32
C LEU A 111 -16.55 -5.85 -18.93
N PRO A 112 -16.21 -4.85 -18.10
CA PRO A 112 -15.75 -5.10 -16.75
C PRO A 112 -16.88 -5.61 -15.86
N GLU A 113 -16.55 -6.50 -14.94
CA GLU A 113 -17.48 -6.90 -13.88
C GLU A 113 -17.59 -5.77 -12.85
N GLU A 114 -18.82 -5.39 -12.48
CA GLU A 114 -19.04 -4.32 -11.50
C GLU A 114 -18.72 -4.80 -10.08
N SER A 115 -17.82 -4.08 -9.39
CA SER A 115 -17.53 -4.32 -7.97
C SER A 115 -18.63 -3.70 -7.10
N SER A 116 -19.15 -4.45 -6.12
CA SER A 116 -20.10 -3.92 -5.13
C SER A 116 -19.42 -3.00 -4.10
N LEU A 117 -20.20 -2.14 -3.43
CA LEU A 117 -19.70 -1.29 -2.33
C LEU A 117 -19.09 -2.08 -1.14
N ASN A 118 -19.45 -3.36 -1.01
CA ASN A 118 -18.93 -4.30 -0.01
C ASN A 118 -18.05 -5.35 -0.67
N ASP A 119 -17.10 -4.92 -1.48
CA ASP A 119 -16.17 -5.82 -2.17
C ASP A 119 -15.26 -6.54 -1.15
N THR A 120 -15.63 -7.78 -0.83
CA THR A 120 -14.89 -8.71 0.03
C THR A 120 -13.73 -9.39 -0.71
N PHE A 121 -13.59 -9.13 -2.01
CA PHE A 121 -12.55 -9.70 -2.86
C PHE A 121 -11.41 -8.69 -3.08
N LEU A 122 -11.65 -7.58 -3.79
CA LEU A 122 -10.60 -6.61 -4.13
C LEU A 122 -10.24 -5.68 -2.98
N THR A 123 -11.14 -5.47 -2.01
CA THR A 123 -10.92 -4.57 -0.87
C THR A 123 -11.37 -5.18 0.45
N ALA A 124 -11.07 -6.47 0.64
CA ALA A 124 -11.48 -7.25 1.81
C ALA A 124 -11.24 -6.55 3.16
N TYR A 125 -10.13 -5.82 3.30
CA TYR A 125 -9.81 -5.05 4.50
C TYR A 125 -10.89 -4.03 4.88
N LYS A 126 -11.57 -3.42 3.91
CA LYS A 126 -12.64 -2.43 4.14
C LYS A 126 -13.89 -3.03 4.76
N THR A 127 -14.08 -4.35 4.71
CA THR A 127 -15.19 -5.02 5.39
C THR A 127 -14.76 -5.67 6.70
N CYS A 128 -13.46 -5.66 7.00
CA CYS A 128 -12.92 -6.36 8.16
C CYS A 128 -13.06 -5.57 9.46
N GLY A 129 -13.91 -6.05 10.36
CA GLY A 129 -14.16 -5.42 11.66
C GLY A 129 -12.92 -5.35 12.54
N VAL A 130 -12.09 -6.39 12.57
CA VAL A 130 -10.81 -6.38 13.32
C VAL A 130 -9.84 -5.35 12.76
N TRP A 131 -9.75 -5.24 11.43
CA TRP A 131 -8.89 -4.25 10.79
C TRP A 131 -9.35 -2.82 11.12
N LYS A 132 -10.67 -2.55 11.11
CA LYS A 132 -11.32 -1.26 11.43
C LYS A 132 -11.40 -0.91 12.92
N ASN A 133 -11.68 -1.87 13.79
CA ASN A 133 -11.86 -1.60 15.23
C ASN A 133 -10.53 -1.26 15.89
N GLU A 134 -9.43 -1.82 15.38
CA GLU A 134 -8.08 -1.34 15.72
C GLU A 134 -7.77 0.08 15.17
N GLU A 135 -8.58 0.63 14.26
CA GLU A 135 -8.55 2.06 13.88
C GLU A 135 -9.48 2.94 14.74
N ASN A 136 -10.62 2.41 15.22
CA ASN A 136 -11.64 3.16 15.97
C ASN A 136 -11.47 3.16 17.51
N GLU A 137 -10.64 2.29 18.07
CA GLU A 137 -10.05 2.53 19.40
C GLU A 137 -8.96 3.59 19.28
N GLY A 138 -9.35 4.87 19.25
CA GLY A 138 -8.49 6.04 19.46
C GLY A 138 -7.03 5.92 19.00
N SER A 139 -6.78 6.15 17.70
CA SER A 139 -5.51 6.65 17.19
C SER A 139 -4.24 5.89 17.63
N PHE A 140 -4.14 4.61 17.24
CA PHE A 140 -2.88 4.20 16.63
C PHE A 140 -2.69 5.01 15.33
N GLU A 141 -2.34 6.32 15.44
CA GLU A 141 -1.24 6.77 14.60
C GLU A 141 -0.20 5.67 14.72
N ASN A 142 0.28 5.14 13.60
CA ASN A 142 1.22 4.04 13.62
C ASN A 142 2.26 4.32 14.71
N MET A 143 2.21 3.57 15.82
CA MET A 143 2.90 3.99 17.04
C MET A 143 4.41 4.05 16.78
N GLU A 144 4.91 3.21 15.87
CA GLU A 144 6.28 3.27 15.39
C GLU A 144 6.54 4.51 14.53
N ARG A 145 5.58 4.94 13.69
CA ARG A 145 5.68 6.24 13.02
C ARG A 145 5.76 7.38 14.04
N SER A 146 4.86 7.48 15.01
CA SER A 146 4.87 8.58 15.99
C SER A 146 6.14 8.55 16.86
N ARG A 147 6.61 7.36 17.24
CA ARG A 147 7.91 7.18 17.91
C ARG A 147 9.08 7.62 17.02
N PHE A 148 9.04 7.32 15.72
CA PHE A 148 10.06 7.73 14.78
C PHE A 148 10.02 9.25 14.51
N ASP A 149 8.83 9.87 14.53
CA ASP A 149 8.65 11.33 14.51
C ASP A 149 9.31 11.99 15.72
N ALA A 150 9.18 11.41 16.91
CA ALA A 150 9.87 11.86 18.12
C ALA A 150 11.38 11.53 18.14
N GLY A 151 11.83 10.65 17.24
CA GLY A 151 13.20 10.16 17.16
C GLY A 151 14.20 11.18 16.58
N PRO A 152 15.51 10.97 16.82
CA PRO A 152 16.53 11.91 16.40
C PRO A 152 16.62 12.08 14.87
N GLU A 153 16.35 11.04 14.09
CA GLU A 153 16.37 11.09 12.62
C GLU A 153 15.41 12.15 12.08
N PHE A 154 14.13 12.09 12.48
CA PHE A 154 13.13 13.03 12.00
C PHE A 154 13.27 14.41 12.64
N GLN A 155 13.59 14.50 13.93
CA GLN A 155 13.84 15.79 14.60
C GLN A 155 15.03 16.54 13.99
N ASN A 156 16.08 15.82 13.58
CA ASN A 156 17.21 16.41 12.86
C ASN A 156 16.80 16.87 11.45
N LEU A 157 15.95 16.10 10.74
CA LEU A 157 15.38 16.51 9.46
C LEU A 157 14.59 17.81 9.59
N LEU A 158 13.68 17.92 10.57
CA LEU A 158 12.89 19.13 10.83
C LEU A 158 13.81 20.35 10.98
N ARG A 159 14.83 20.22 11.84
CA ARG A 159 15.78 21.30 12.11
C ARG A 159 16.61 21.68 10.89
N ASN A 160 17.15 20.69 10.19
CA ASN A 160 18.03 20.91 9.03
C ASN A 160 17.28 21.53 7.86
N VAL A 161 16.08 21.03 7.56
CA VAL A 161 15.24 21.59 6.49
C VAL A 161 14.82 23.01 6.87
N SER A 162 14.31 23.24 8.09
CA SER A 162 13.88 24.57 8.54
C SER A 162 14.99 25.61 8.42
N ARG A 163 16.21 25.28 8.88
CA ARG A 163 17.37 26.15 8.74
C ARG A 163 17.74 26.37 7.26
N ARG A 164 17.73 25.31 6.45
CA ARG A 164 18.07 25.41 5.02
C ARG A 164 17.17 26.39 4.27
N ILE A 165 15.87 26.38 4.61
CA ILE A 165 14.88 27.27 4.01
C ILE A 165 14.76 28.63 4.73
N GLY A 166 15.65 28.92 5.69
CA GLY A 166 15.83 30.23 6.30
C GLY A 166 14.97 30.55 7.52
N PHE A 167 14.40 29.54 8.19
CA PHE A 167 13.67 29.73 9.44
C PHE A 167 14.60 29.55 10.65
N LEU A 168 14.44 30.42 11.66
CA LEU A 168 15.17 30.34 12.94
C LEU A 168 14.55 29.35 13.94
N TYR A 169 13.40 28.78 13.59
CA TYR A 169 12.65 27.81 14.39
C TYR A 169 12.28 26.61 13.52
N ASN A 170 11.96 25.49 14.17
CA ASN A 170 11.50 24.31 13.46
C ASN A 170 10.09 24.53 12.92
N ILE A 171 9.92 24.38 11.61
CA ILE A 171 8.57 24.36 11.00
C ILE A 171 7.84 23.07 11.39
N SER A 172 6.51 23.08 11.27
CA SER A 172 5.68 21.93 11.61
C SER A 172 5.91 20.75 10.65
N ALA A 173 5.66 19.54 11.15
CA ALA A 173 5.70 18.32 10.33
C ALA A 173 4.73 18.39 9.14
N ASP A 174 3.55 19.01 9.29
CA ASP A 174 2.62 19.22 8.19
C ASP A 174 3.19 20.04 7.03
N ARG A 175 4.01 21.06 7.31
CA ARG A 175 4.70 21.83 6.26
C ARG A 175 5.74 20.98 5.55
N ILE A 176 6.45 20.12 6.27
CA ILE A 176 7.41 19.16 5.70
C ILE A 176 6.70 18.14 4.81
N ASP A 177 5.58 17.59 5.28
CA ASP A 177 4.75 16.66 4.53
C ASP A 177 4.20 17.30 3.25
N ALA A 178 3.70 18.54 3.33
CA ALA A 178 3.24 19.29 2.17
C ALA A 178 4.36 19.49 1.14
N MET A 179 5.56 19.94 1.56
CA MET A 179 6.71 20.08 0.66
C MET A 179 7.13 18.73 0.05
N TYR A 180 7.09 17.66 0.85
CA TYR A 180 7.42 16.32 0.37
C TYR A 180 6.37 15.80 -0.63
N ASP A 181 5.08 16.03 -0.40
CA ASP A 181 4.01 15.71 -1.34
C ASP A 181 4.12 16.50 -2.64
N ALA A 182 4.33 17.82 -2.56
CA ALA A 182 4.52 18.64 -3.75
C ALA A 182 5.71 18.14 -4.60
N CYS A 183 6.83 17.81 -3.95
CA CYS A 183 7.99 17.19 -4.60
C CYS A 183 7.64 15.89 -5.31
N ARG A 184 6.97 14.97 -4.61
CA ARG A 184 6.72 13.61 -5.12
C ARG A 184 5.69 13.58 -6.23
N TYR A 185 4.58 14.30 -6.09
CA TYR A 185 3.54 14.38 -7.11
C TYR A 185 4.07 15.00 -8.40
N GLN A 186 4.73 16.15 -8.32
CA GLN A 186 5.29 16.80 -9.49
C GLN A 186 6.37 15.93 -10.16
N LYS A 187 7.22 15.25 -9.36
CA LYS A 187 8.21 14.32 -9.90
C LYS A 187 7.58 13.09 -10.55
N ALA A 188 6.41 12.67 -10.07
CA ALA A 188 5.70 11.53 -10.62
C ALA A 188 4.98 11.85 -11.94
N TRP A 189 4.46 13.07 -12.11
CA TRP A 189 3.89 13.52 -13.38
C TRP A 189 4.94 13.83 -14.43
N SER A 190 6.03 14.50 -14.03
CA SER A 190 7.11 14.90 -14.93
C SER A 190 8.42 14.24 -14.51
N VAL A 191 8.65 13.03 -15.03
CA VAL A 191 9.81 12.20 -14.64
C VAL A 191 11.15 12.82 -15.04
N THR A 192 11.16 13.73 -16.02
CA THR A 192 12.35 14.44 -16.50
C THR A 192 12.62 15.73 -15.74
N GLU A 193 11.61 16.34 -15.13
CA GLU A 193 11.76 17.61 -14.41
C GLU A 193 12.02 17.39 -12.92
N LEU A 194 12.67 18.35 -12.28
CA LEU A 194 12.90 18.36 -10.85
C LEU A 194 11.96 19.39 -10.23
N SER A 195 11.07 18.93 -9.34
CA SER A 195 10.25 19.85 -8.56
C SER A 195 11.14 20.75 -7.69
N PRO A 196 10.89 22.06 -7.62
CA PRO A 196 11.61 22.95 -6.72
C PRO A 196 11.45 22.53 -5.25
N TRP A 197 10.31 21.94 -4.90
CA TRP A 197 10.08 21.41 -3.56
C TRP A 197 10.92 20.18 -3.23
N CYS A 198 11.50 19.48 -4.22
CA CYS A 198 12.48 18.44 -3.93
C CYS A 198 13.83 19.01 -3.48
N ALA A 199 14.17 20.24 -3.87
CA ALA A 199 15.46 20.86 -3.53
C ALA A 199 15.57 21.24 -2.05
N VAL A 200 14.43 21.35 -1.34
CA VAL A 200 14.44 21.62 0.10
C VAL A 200 14.95 20.44 0.91
N PHE A 201 15.06 19.24 0.32
CA PHE A 201 15.52 18.01 0.96
C PHE A 201 16.84 17.50 0.38
N SER A 202 17.69 16.98 1.24
CA SER A 202 18.81 16.13 0.85
C SER A 202 18.35 14.71 0.55
N LYS A 203 19.20 13.93 -0.13
CA LYS A 203 18.92 12.51 -0.42
C LYS A 203 18.69 11.69 0.84
N GLU A 204 19.38 11.99 1.93
CA GLU A 204 19.23 11.25 3.19
C GLU A 204 17.91 11.61 3.87
N GLU A 205 17.53 12.89 3.88
CA GLU A 205 16.23 13.33 4.41
C GLU A 205 15.07 12.71 3.63
N LEU A 206 15.19 12.56 2.30
CA LEU A 206 14.21 11.83 1.49
C LEU A 206 14.11 10.34 1.87
N ARG A 207 15.21 9.70 2.29
CA ARG A 207 15.20 8.31 2.77
C ARG A 207 14.57 8.19 4.16
N ILE A 208 14.79 9.17 5.04
CA ILE A 208 14.12 9.25 6.35
C ILE A 208 12.61 9.38 6.15
N LEU A 209 12.19 10.28 5.27
CA LEU A 209 10.79 10.47 4.86
C LEU A 209 10.17 9.21 4.23
N GLU A 210 10.93 8.45 3.44
CA GLU A 210 10.48 7.17 2.91
C GLU A 210 10.35 6.10 4.00
N TYR A 211 11.30 6.03 4.95
CA TYR A 211 11.19 5.09 6.07
C TYR A 211 10.01 5.41 7.01
N ARG A 212 9.75 6.71 7.21
CA ARG A 212 8.53 7.23 7.87
C ARG A 212 7.27 6.59 7.29
N GLU A 213 7.12 6.62 5.97
CA GLU A 213 5.96 6.05 5.28
C GLU A 213 6.01 4.51 5.18
N ASP A 214 7.21 3.92 5.10
CA ASP A 214 7.35 2.46 5.15
C ASP A 214 6.85 1.91 6.47
N LEU A 215 7.11 2.58 7.60
CA LEU A 215 6.53 2.22 8.89
C LEU A 215 5.02 2.24 8.78
N ASP A 216 4.41 3.34 8.31
CA ASP A 216 2.96 3.48 8.15
C ASP A 216 2.35 2.27 7.46
N TYR A 217 2.81 1.94 6.26
CA TYR A 217 2.27 0.82 5.49
C TYR A 217 2.67 -0.55 6.04
N TYR A 218 3.84 -0.69 6.68
CA TYR A 218 4.25 -1.95 7.30
C TYR A 218 3.23 -2.41 8.35
N TYR A 219 2.73 -1.49 9.18
CA TYR A 219 1.70 -1.83 10.16
C TYR A 219 0.29 -1.71 9.59
N LYS A 220 0.02 -0.81 8.64
CA LYS A 220 -1.32 -0.66 8.06
C LYS A 220 -1.75 -1.87 7.21
N ALA A 221 -0.84 -2.38 6.37
CA ALA A 221 -1.13 -3.41 5.37
C ALA A 221 -0.07 -4.51 5.25
N GLY A 222 1.09 -4.34 5.90
CA GLY A 222 2.22 -5.25 5.85
C GLY A 222 2.34 -6.20 7.04
N TYR A 223 3.56 -6.72 7.24
CA TYR A 223 3.93 -7.68 8.28
C TYR A 223 3.92 -7.12 9.72
N GLY A 224 3.54 -5.86 9.92
CA GLY A 224 3.47 -5.25 11.24
C GLY A 224 2.29 -5.74 12.09
N ARG A 225 1.24 -6.29 11.46
CA ARG A 225 0.06 -6.88 12.11
C ARG A 225 -0.29 -8.21 11.47
N ASP A 226 -0.60 -9.22 12.29
CA ASP A 226 -0.95 -10.56 11.81
C ASP A 226 -2.21 -10.58 10.95
N ILE A 227 -3.18 -9.68 11.20
CA ILE A 227 -4.42 -9.60 10.40
C ILE A 227 -4.12 -9.34 8.92
N ASN A 228 -3.09 -8.55 8.61
CA ASN A 228 -2.73 -8.19 7.24
C ASN A 228 -2.27 -9.40 6.42
N THR A 229 -1.67 -10.40 7.07
CA THR A 229 -1.27 -11.66 6.42
C THR A 229 -2.46 -12.49 5.94
N ARG A 230 -3.68 -12.19 6.44
CA ARG A 230 -4.93 -12.88 6.08
C ARG A 230 -5.75 -12.10 5.05
N LEU A 231 -5.63 -10.78 5.02
CA LEU A 231 -6.49 -9.92 4.20
C LEU A 231 -6.26 -10.03 2.70
N GLY A 232 -5.07 -10.48 2.27
CA GLY A 232 -4.78 -10.80 0.86
C GLY A 232 -5.30 -12.17 0.40
N CYS A 233 -5.87 -12.96 1.32
CA CYS A 233 -6.26 -14.33 1.05
C CYS A 233 -7.29 -14.47 -0.08
N PRO A 234 -8.36 -13.66 -0.20
CA PRO A 234 -9.33 -13.81 -1.29
C PRO A 234 -8.69 -13.72 -2.68
N LEU A 235 -7.76 -12.78 -2.87
CA LEU A 235 -6.99 -12.60 -4.10
C LEU A 235 -6.06 -13.80 -4.36
N LEU A 236 -5.38 -14.30 -3.32
CA LEU A 236 -4.54 -15.49 -3.44
C LEU A 236 -5.36 -16.75 -3.77
N HIS A 237 -6.53 -16.90 -3.13
CA HIS A 237 -7.46 -18.00 -3.40
C HIS A 237 -7.90 -18.01 -4.86
N ASP A 238 -8.32 -16.85 -5.38
CA ASP A 238 -8.75 -16.72 -6.77
C ASP A 238 -7.63 -17.06 -7.76
N MET A 239 -6.44 -16.48 -7.58
CA MET A 239 -5.28 -16.78 -8.42
C MET A 239 -4.96 -18.28 -8.42
N MET A 240 -4.94 -18.91 -7.24
CA MET A 240 -4.65 -20.33 -7.10
C MET A 240 -5.76 -21.21 -7.72
N ARG A 241 -7.03 -20.81 -7.60
CA ARG A 241 -8.18 -21.47 -8.24
C ARG A 241 -8.02 -21.54 -9.76
N HIS A 242 -7.75 -20.41 -10.39
CA HIS A 242 -7.50 -20.36 -11.83
C HIS A 242 -6.29 -21.23 -12.24
N PHE A 243 -5.19 -21.15 -11.48
CA PHE A 243 -4.02 -21.97 -11.74
C PHE A 243 -4.25 -23.46 -11.51
N TRP A 244 -5.09 -23.88 -10.56
CA TRP A 244 -5.49 -25.28 -10.40
C TRP A 244 -6.25 -25.81 -11.62
N ASN A 245 -7.18 -25.02 -12.16
CA ASN A 245 -7.96 -25.41 -13.34
C ASN A 245 -7.05 -25.55 -14.56
N VAL A 246 -6.15 -24.57 -14.78
CA VAL A 246 -5.12 -24.65 -15.84
C VAL A 246 -4.18 -25.85 -15.61
N ALA A 247 -3.76 -26.12 -14.38
CA ALA A 247 -2.86 -27.24 -14.07
C ALA A 247 -3.48 -28.60 -14.42
N ARG A 248 -4.80 -28.77 -14.21
CA ARG A 248 -5.58 -29.99 -14.53
C ARG A 248 -5.97 -30.11 -16.00
N ASP A 249 -5.55 -29.16 -16.85
CA ASP A 249 -5.97 -29.04 -18.25
C ASP A 249 -7.50 -28.84 -18.40
N GLU A 250 -8.18 -28.36 -17.35
CA GLU A 250 -9.60 -27.98 -17.34
C GLU A 250 -9.77 -26.57 -17.93
N MET A 251 -9.33 -26.35 -19.16
CA MET A 251 -9.27 -25.01 -19.77
C MET A 251 -10.62 -24.51 -20.34
N SER A 252 -11.67 -25.34 -20.32
CA SER A 252 -12.97 -24.96 -20.89
C SER A 252 -13.61 -23.86 -20.06
N GLY A 253 -13.58 -22.62 -20.56
CA GLY A 253 -14.12 -21.44 -19.87
C GLY A 253 -13.11 -20.69 -19.01
N GLU A 254 -11.85 -21.12 -18.95
CA GLU A 254 -10.79 -20.41 -18.22
C GLU A 254 -10.22 -19.24 -19.05
N PRO A 255 -10.23 -18.00 -18.53
CA PRO A 255 -9.64 -16.87 -19.23
C PRO A 255 -8.13 -17.03 -19.39
N ALA A 256 -7.60 -16.69 -20.57
CA ALA A 256 -6.14 -16.63 -20.79
C ALA A 256 -5.49 -15.44 -20.05
N GLY A 257 -6.26 -14.40 -19.73
CA GLY A 257 -5.80 -13.21 -19.00
C GLY A 257 -6.84 -12.71 -18.01
N ILE A 258 -6.42 -12.47 -16.78
CA ILE A 258 -7.24 -12.01 -15.66
C ILE A 258 -6.54 -10.77 -15.09
N PHE A 259 -7.24 -9.64 -15.06
CA PHE A 259 -6.67 -8.35 -14.70
C PHE A 259 -7.56 -7.62 -13.70
N TYR A 260 -7.07 -7.49 -12.48
CA TYR A 260 -7.73 -6.77 -11.39
C TYR A 260 -7.06 -5.43 -11.13
N PHE A 261 -7.88 -4.43 -10.81
CA PHE A 261 -7.42 -3.09 -10.45
C PHE A 261 -7.98 -2.72 -9.08
N SER A 262 -7.11 -2.41 -8.14
CA SER A 262 -7.49 -2.09 -6.76
C SER A 262 -6.62 -0.97 -6.19
N ASP A 263 -6.54 -0.86 -4.86
CA ASP A 263 -5.72 0.10 -4.13
C ASP A 263 -4.42 -0.53 -3.61
N ILE A 264 -3.54 0.35 -3.12
CA ILE A 264 -2.21 -0.01 -2.59
C ILE A 264 -2.29 -0.92 -1.37
N ILE A 265 -3.35 -0.82 -0.55
CA ILE A 265 -3.51 -1.62 0.67
C ILE A 265 -3.80 -3.06 0.27
N SER A 266 -4.72 -3.27 -0.68
CA SER A 266 -5.04 -4.60 -1.19
C SER A 266 -3.85 -5.28 -1.85
N LEU A 267 -3.07 -4.55 -2.66
CA LEU A 267 -1.82 -5.10 -3.22
C LEU A 267 -0.86 -5.51 -2.09
N GLN A 268 -0.60 -4.63 -1.12
CA GLN A 268 0.31 -4.92 0.00
C GLN A 268 -0.19 -6.07 0.88
N ASN A 269 -1.49 -6.18 1.13
CA ASN A 269 -2.07 -7.32 1.85
C ASN A 269 -1.82 -8.63 1.08
N LEU A 270 -2.01 -8.65 -0.25
CA LEU A 270 -1.68 -9.82 -1.07
C LEU A 270 -0.19 -10.16 -1.02
N LEU A 271 0.69 -9.18 -1.17
CA LEU A 271 2.15 -9.38 -1.05
C LEU A 271 2.51 -9.99 0.31
N THR A 272 1.88 -9.49 1.37
CA THR A 272 2.07 -9.95 2.75
C THR A 272 1.57 -11.38 2.95
N THR A 273 0.36 -11.71 2.47
CA THR A 273 -0.17 -13.08 2.48
C THR A 273 0.74 -14.05 1.72
N MET A 274 1.40 -13.59 0.67
CA MET A 274 2.32 -14.39 -0.14
C MET A 274 3.76 -14.44 0.40
N GLY A 275 4.07 -13.75 1.51
CA GLY A 275 5.42 -13.67 2.07
C GLY A 275 6.43 -12.96 1.16
N ILE A 276 5.98 -12.01 0.33
CA ILE A 276 6.81 -11.24 -0.58
C ILE A 276 7.43 -10.03 0.14
N ASN A 277 8.75 -9.85 -0.01
CA ASN A 277 9.47 -8.72 0.59
C ASN A 277 9.36 -8.65 2.12
N GLU A 278 9.19 -9.79 2.79
CA GLU A 278 9.32 -9.87 4.25
C GLU A 278 10.78 -9.65 4.65
N ASP A 279 10.98 -8.86 5.70
CA ASP A 279 12.28 -8.61 6.28
C ASP A 279 12.58 -9.61 7.40
N GLN A 280 13.85 -10.01 7.54
CA GLN A 280 14.28 -10.86 8.65
C GLN A 280 14.13 -10.16 10.01
N THR A 281 14.20 -8.83 10.02
CA THR A 281 14.04 -8.00 11.21
C THR A 281 12.84 -7.10 11.03
N ARG A 282 11.97 -7.04 12.05
CA ARG A 282 10.79 -6.19 12.06
C ARG A 282 11.19 -4.71 11.91
N LEU A 283 10.48 -3.96 11.06
CA LEU A 283 10.66 -2.51 10.95
C LEU A 283 10.11 -1.84 12.20
N THR A 284 10.90 -0.96 12.81
CA THR A 284 10.53 -0.19 14.01
C THR A 284 11.02 1.24 13.92
N ALA A 285 10.61 2.09 14.85
CA ALA A 285 11.07 3.46 14.98
C ALA A 285 12.58 3.57 15.23
N TYR A 286 13.22 2.53 15.75
CA TYR A 286 14.57 2.63 16.32
C TYR A 286 15.66 2.03 15.43
N ASN A 287 15.30 1.31 14.36
CA ASN A 287 16.24 0.56 13.53
C ASN A 287 16.39 1.10 12.10
N TYR A 288 16.09 2.38 11.85
CA TYR A 288 16.22 3.01 10.51
C TYR A 288 17.54 2.69 9.79
N LYS A 289 18.66 2.82 10.52
CA LYS A 289 20.02 2.61 9.96
C LYS A 289 20.29 1.15 9.60
N GLU A 290 19.84 0.22 10.43
CA GLU A 290 19.94 -1.23 10.18
C GLU A 290 19.05 -1.63 9.00
N MET A 291 17.91 -0.97 8.87
CA MET A 291 16.91 -1.17 7.81
C MET A 291 17.20 -0.40 6.51
N ALA A 292 18.46 0.03 6.30
CA ALA A 292 18.87 0.72 5.07
C ALA A 292 18.71 -0.15 3.80
N ARG A 293 18.76 -1.49 3.94
CA ARG A 293 18.57 -2.48 2.86
C ARG A 293 17.30 -3.33 3.04
N ARG A 294 16.33 -2.84 3.81
CA ARG A 294 15.03 -3.49 4.00
C ARG A 294 14.37 -3.86 2.67
N GLN A 295 13.67 -4.98 2.69
CA GLN A 295 12.87 -5.50 1.59
C GLN A 295 11.51 -4.80 1.54
N TRP A 296 10.90 -4.50 2.69
CA TRP A 296 9.69 -3.70 2.78
C TRP A 296 10.00 -2.22 2.52
N ARG A 297 9.90 -1.85 1.24
CA ARG A 297 10.15 -0.49 0.75
C ARG A 297 9.06 -0.08 -0.21
N THR A 298 8.17 0.80 0.25
CA THR A 298 6.95 1.23 -0.47
C THR A 298 7.24 1.80 -1.86
N SER A 299 8.39 2.46 -2.05
CA SER A 299 8.81 2.97 -3.37
C SER A 299 9.09 1.89 -4.41
N ILE A 300 9.31 0.64 -3.98
CA ILE A 300 9.61 -0.50 -4.84
C ILE A 300 8.38 -1.40 -4.96
N ILE A 301 7.69 -1.66 -3.84
CA ILE A 301 6.62 -2.66 -3.79
C ILE A 301 5.22 -2.08 -4.10
N SER A 302 5.05 -0.76 -3.95
CA SER A 302 3.74 -0.11 -4.04
C SER A 302 3.85 1.33 -4.54
N SER A 303 4.64 1.54 -5.60
CA SER A 303 4.68 2.78 -6.37
C SER A 303 3.34 3.04 -7.08
N PHE A 304 3.19 4.19 -7.75
CA PHE A 304 2.12 4.32 -8.73
C PHE A 304 2.19 3.22 -9.79
N ALA A 305 1.03 2.76 -10.26
CA ALA A 305 0.86 1.63 -11.18
C ALA A 305 1.60 0.35 -10.76
N ALA A 306 1.88 0.17 -9.46
CA ALA A 306 2.47 -1.06 -8.97
C ALA A 306 1.58 -2.24 -9.33
N ASN A 307 2.20 -3.36 -9.68
CA ASN A 307 1.51 -4.54 -10.14
C ASN A 307 2.20 -5.80 -9.65
N LEU A 308 1.39 -6.79 -9.29
CA LEU A 308 1.79 -8.18 -9.14
C LEU A 308 1.23 -8.95 -10.34
N ILE A 309 2.11 -9.59 -11.10
CA ILE A 309 1.76 -10.41 -12.26
C ILE A 309 2.20 -11.83 -11.98
N ALA A 310 1.31 -12.80 -12.15
CA ALA A 310 1.60 -14.22 -12.11
C ALA A 310 1.35 -14.82 -13.50
N VAL A 311 2.36 -15.49 -14.06
CA VAL A 311 2.27 -16.12 -15.38
C VAL A 311 2.42 -17.62 -15.21
N PHE A 312 1.40 -18.37 -15.61
CA PHE A 312 1.40 -19.83 -15.62
C PHE A 312 1.93 -20.35 -16.96
N TYR A 313 2.87 -21.29 -16.89
CA TYR A 313 3.52 -21.91 -18.03
C TYR A 313 3.26 -23.42 -18.07
N LYS A 314 3.09 -23.93 -19.29
CA LYS A 314 3.18 -25.36 -19.61
C LYS A 314 4.53 -25.61 -20.28
N CYS A 315 5.37 -26.40 -19.62
CA CYS A 315 6.72 -26.72 -20.05
C CYS A 315 6.83 -28.17 -20.55
N HIS A 316 7.74 -28.41 -21.51
CA HIS A 316 8.07 -29.74 -22.00
C HIS A 316 9.14 -30.38 -21.10
N ASP A 317 8.89 -30.37 -19.79
CA ASP A 317 9.73 -30.99 -18.76
C ASP A 317 9.11 -32.34 -18.39
N VAL A 318 9.94 -33.38 -18.34
CA VAL A 318 9.51 -34.77 -18.07
C VAL A 318 9.08 -34.94 -16.61
N LYS A 319 9.59 -34.11 -15.69
CA LYS A 319 9.27 -34.18 -14.26
C LYS A 319 8.14 -33.25 -13.86
N ASP A 320 8.19 -31.98 -14.27
CA ASP A 320 7.22 -30.95 -13.86
C ASP A 320 6.78 -30.07 -15.03
N ARG A 321 5.65 -30.46 -15.65
CA ARG A 321 5.04 -29.75 -16.79
C ARG A 321 4.49 -28.36 -16.44
N ASN A 322 4.10 -28.14 -15.19
CA ASN A 322 3.41 -26.92 -14.76
C ASN A 322 4.36 -26.05 -13.94
N LYS A 323 4.60 -24.81 -14.39
CA LYS A 323 5.49 -23.87 -13.69
C LYS A 323 4.90 -22.46 -13.69
N VAL A 324 5.29 -21.62 -12.74
CA VAL A 324 4.78 -20.24 -12.61
C VAL A 324 5.93 -19.28 -12.33
N ILE A 325 5.85 -18.07 -12.89
CA ILE A 325 6.69 -16.94 -12.46
C ILE A 325 5.79 -15.84 -11.90
N PHE A 326 6.17 -15.29 -10.76
CA PHE A 326 5.60 -14.08 -10.20
C PHE A 326 6.52 -12.89 -10.48
N TYR A 327 5.94 -11.74 -10.83
CA TYR A 327 6.63 -10.48 -11.07
C TYR A 327 6.02 -9.39 -10.21
N LEU A 328 6.84 -8.63 -9.50
CA LEU A 328 6.44 -7.41 -8.80
C LEU A 328 7.10 -6.22 -9.51
N GLY A 329 6.28 -5.32 -10.06
CA GLY A 329 6.77 -4.22 -10.90
C GLY A 329 7.66 -4.73 -12.04
N GLU A 330 7.19 -5.78 -12.73
CA GLU A 330 7.87 -6.48 -13.84
C GLU A 330 9.22 -7.11 -13.51
N LYS A 331 9.57 -7.24 -12.21
CA LYS A 331 10.78 -7.94 -11.76
C LYS A 331 10.41 -9.30 -11.17
N PRO A 332 11.09 -10.39 -11.60
CA PRO A 332 10.76 -11.73 -11.11
C PRO A 332 11.04 -11.84 -9.61
N ILE A 333 10.02 -12.28 -8.86
CA ILE A 333 10.12 -12.58 -7.44
C ILE A 333 10.96 -13.85 -7.26
N ARG A 334 11.79 -13.85 -6.21
CA ARG A 334 12.69 -14.96 -5.88
C ARG A 334 12.20 -15.63 -4.63
N TYR A 335 11.49 -16.74 -4.81
CA TYR A 335 11.20 -17.67 -3.73
C TYR A 335 12.30 -18.72 -3.61
N ASP A 336 12.60 -19.11 -2.39
CA ASP A 336 13.46 -20.25 -2.11
C ASP A 336 12.88 -21.52 -2.75
N GLY A 337 13.72 -22.25 -3.47
CA GLY A 337 13.32 -23.42 -4.26
C GLY A 337 12.98 -23.12 -5.73
N CYS A 338 12.81 -21.84 -6.13
CA CYS A 338 12.56 -21.48 -7.52
C CYS A 338 13.85 -21.15 -8.28
N GLN A 339 13.94 -21.58 -9.55
CA GLN A 339 15.09 -21.30 -10.40
C GLN A 339 14.88 -20.04 -11.21
N VAL A 340 15.63 -18.99 -10.89
CA VAL A 340 15.53 -17.69 -11.57
C VAL A 340 14.11 -17.07 -11.51
N GLY A 341 13.32 -17.43 -10.49
CA GLY A 341 11.92 -17.04 -10.33
C GLY A 341 10.91 -17.98 -10.98
N LEU A 342 11.35 -18.97 -11.76
CA LEU A 342 10.52 -20.06 -12.26
C LEU A 342 10.33 -21.10 -11.16
N CYS A 343 9.09 -21.22 -10.69
CA CYS A 343 8.69 -22.11 -9.62
C CYS A 343 7.91 -23.29 -10.16
N ASP A 344 8.22 -24.50 -9.67
CA ASP A 344 7.40 -25.67 -9.94
C ASP A 344 6.03 -25.53 -9.28
N TRP A 345 4.99 -25.98 -9.96
CA TRP A 345 3.63 -25.88 -9.44
C TRP A 345 3.45 -26.63 -8.12
N GLU A 346 4.15 -27.76 -7.93
CA GLU A 346 4.13 -28.52 -6.67
C GLU A 346 4.65 -27.70 -5.48
N LEU A 347 5.74 -26.95 -5.68
CA LEU A 347 6.29 -26.05 -4.66
C LEU A 347 5.29 -24.95 -4.28
N LEU A 348 4.55 -24.42 -5.25
CA LEU A 348 3.55 -23.39 -4.99
C LEU A 348 2.31 -23.92 -4.29
N LYS A 349 1.89 -25.16 -4.61
CA LYS A 349 0.84 -25.84 -3.86
C LYS A 349 1.25 -26.08 -2.41
N SER A 350 2.49 -26.50 -2.14
CA SER A 350 2.93 -26.66 -0.75
C SER A 350 3.02 -25.33 -0.02
N LYS A 351 3.41 -24.25 -0.71
CA LYS A 351 3.57 -22.93 -0.10
C LYS A 351 2.25 -22.19 0.15
N PHE A 352 1.31 -22.27 -0.79
CA PHE A 352 0.09 -21.46 -0.76
C PHE A 352 -1.20 -22.27 -0.66
N GLY A 353 -1.15 -23.59 -0.89
CA GLY A 353 -2.35 -24.41 -1.03
C GLY A 353 -3.24 -24.40 0.21
N GLU A 354 -2.66 -24.43 1.41
CA GLU A 354 -3.44 -24.38 2.65
C GLU A 354 -4.13 -23.03 2.84
N VAL A 355 -3.37 -21.94 2.71
CA VAL A 355 -3.87 -20.57 2.85
C VAL A 355 -4.95 -20.29 1.81
N ALA A 356 -4.70 -20.65 0.55
CA ALA A 356 -5.64 -20.48 -0.54
C ALA A 356 -6.91 -21.34 -0.34
N SER A 357 -6.79 -22.60 0.06
CA SER A 357 -7.97 -23.49 0.18
C SER A 357 -8.85 -23.18 1.39
N ASN A 358 -8.25 -22.71 2.49
CA ASN A 358 -8.94 -22.39 3.74
C ASN A 358 -9.18 -20.89 3.91
N CYS A 359 -9.49 -20.20 2.81
CA CYS A 359 -9.65 -18.76 2.82
C CYS A 359 -10.94 -18.30 3.51
N LYS A 360 -10.92 -18.22 4.84
CA LYS A 360 -12.02 -17.73 5.66
C LYS A 360 -11.58 -16.47 6.38
N LEU A 361 -12.29 -15.37 6.11
CA LEU A 361 -12.15 -14.11 6.84
C LEU A 361 -13.11 -14.08 8.04
N ASP A 362 -13.35 -15.22 8.70
CA ASP A 362 -14.20 -15.32 9.89
C ASP A 362 -13.68 -14.42 11.03
N ILE A 363 -12.35 -14.29 11.13
CA ILE A 363 -11.69 -13.37 12.06
C ILE A 363 -12.18 -11.93 11.92
N CYS A 364 -12.54 -11.49 10.71
CA CYS A 364 -13.04 -10.15 10.46
C CYS A 364 -14.43 -9.89 11.04
N TRP A 365 -15.19 -10.95 11.34
CA TRP A 365 -16.55 -10.90 11.83
C TRP A 365 -16.67 -11.37 13.29
N LYS A 366 -15.55 -11.70 13.95
CA LYS A 366 -15.50 -11.85 15.40
C LYS A 366 -15.67 -10.48 16.02
N THR A 367 -16.91 -10.05 16.19
CA THR A 367 -17.24 -9.07 17.20
C THR A 367 -16.65 -9.59 18.51
N ASN A 368 -15.86 -8.76 19.21
CA ASN A 368 -15.75 -8.93 20.65
C ASN A 368 -17.18 -9.08 21.12
N ALA A 369 -17.54 -10.27 21.62
CA ALA A 369 -18.78 -10.41 22.35
C ALA A 369 -18.69 -9.32 23.40
N ALA A 370 -19.47 -8.25 23.25
CA ALA A 370 -19.72 -7.35 24.35
C ALA A 370 -20.14 -8.29 25.46
N THR A 371 -19.31 -8.43 26.49
CA THR A 371 -19.78 -8.96 27.76
C THR A 371 -20.95 -8.06 28.08
N PHE A 372 -22.16 -8.54 27.81
CA PHE A 372 -23.36 -7.98 28.41
C PHE A 372 -23.14 -8.19 29.90
N SER A 373 -22.47 -7.24 30.55
CA SER A 373 -22.66 -7.02 31.96
C SER A 373 -24.13 -6.67 32.06
N PHE A 374 -24.96 -7.66 32.37
CA PHE A 374 -26.29 -7.38 32.89
C PHE A 374 -26.07 -6.34 33.98
N PRO A 375 -26.67 -5.14 33.89
CA PRO A 375 -26.61 -4.22 34.99
C PRO A 375 -27.14 -4.98 36.21
N ASN A 376 -26.38 -5.00 37.30
CA ASN A 376 -26.74 -5.69 38.56
C ASN A 376 -28.18 -5.37 39.01
N SER A 377 -28.77 -4.29 38.51
CA SER A 377 -30.17 -3.92 38.61
C SER A 377 -31.16 -5.01 38.19
N ILE A 378 -30.90 -5.79 37.14
CA ILE A 378 -31.85 -6.85 36.69
C ILE A 378 -31.77 -8.08 37.60
N ALA A 379 -30.57 -8.43 38.09
CA ALA A 379 -30.40 -9.49 39.07
C ALA A 379 -31.04 -9.12 40.42
N ILE A 380 -30.94 -7.85 40.85
CA ILE A 380 -31.61 -7.35 42.06
C ILE A 380 -33.13 -7.36 41.88
N LEU A 381 -33.65 -6.97 40.72
CA LEU A 381 -35.10 -7.01 40.45
C LEU A 381 -35.65 -8.44 40.46
N LEU A 382 -34.91 -9.42 39.91
CA LEU A 382 -35.30 -10.84 39.96
C LEU A 382 -35.28 -11.40 41.39
N VAL A 383 -34.29 -11.04 42.21
CA VAL A 383 -34.22 -11.44 43.62
C VAL A 383 -35.34 -10.77 44.44
N CYS A 384 -35.60 -9.48 44.22
CA CYS A 384 -36.72 -8.78 44.88
C CYS A 384 -38.08 -9.37 44.49
N PHE A 385 -38.27 -9.75 43.21
CA PHE A 385 -39.52 -10.38 42.77
C PHE A 385 -39.71 -11.77 43.42
N ILE A 386 -38.65 -12.58 43.52
CA ILE A 386 -38.70 -13.89 44.19
C ILE A 386 -38.97 -13.75 45.70
N VAL A 387 -38.38 -12.74 46.36
CA VAL A 387 -38.61 -12.48 47.80
C VAL A 387 -40.03 -11.96 48.04
N LEU A 388 -40.55 -11.06 47.21
CA LEU A 388 -41.92 -10.56 47.33
C LEU A 388 -42.97 -11.65 47.04
N VAL A 389 -42.73 -12.52 46.06
CA VAL A 389 -43.60 -13.67 45.80
C VAL A 389 -43.58 -14.67 46.96
N ARG A 390 -42.43 -14.91 47.59
CA ARG A 390 -42.33 -15.79 48.77
C ARG A 390 -42.98 -15.19 50.02
N LEU A 391 -42.89 -13.88 50.23
CA LEU A 391 -43.53 -13.21 51.36
C LEU A 391 -45.04 -13.06 51.16
N GLY A 392 -45.51 -12.85 49.93
CA GLY A 392 -46.94 -12.81 49.59
C GLY A 392 -47.65 -14.16 49.74
N TYR A 393 -46.93 -15.28 49.59
CA TYR A 393 -47.48 -16.63 49.79
C TYR A 393 -47.58 -17.06 51.27
N GLN A 394 -47.11 -16.26 52.22
CA GLN A 394 -47.26 -16.54 53.66
C GLN A 394 -48.43 -15.80 54.33
N GLN A 395 -49.28 -15.11 53.56
CA GLN A 395 -50.47 -14.40 54.07
C GLN A 395 -51.78 -14.75 53.34
N LEU A 396 -51.90 -15.97 52.80
CA LEU A 396 -53.16 -16.53 52.30
C LEU A 396 -53.39 -17.94 52.84
#